data_AF-A0A0C2UFI9-F1
#
_entry.id   AF-A0A0C2UFI9-F1
#
_cell.length_a   1.000
_cell.length_b   1.000
_cell.length_c   1.000
_cell.angle_alpha   90.00
_cell.angle_beta   90.00
_cell.angle_gamma   90.00
#
_symmetry.space_group_name_H-M   'P 1'
#
loop_
_entity.id
_entity.type
_entity.pdbx_description
1 polymer ?
#
loop_
_entity_poly.entity_id
_entity_poly.type
_entity_poly.pdbx_seq_one_letter_code
_entity_poly.pdbx_strand_id
1 'polypeptide(L)'
;MRGEIDMPKWDFEDCDPLMEAEHNRLYRMMNRLEPVIVEGDSASKVARAIHMLQERLADHFHVEEELFVTADWASRQTMIRDHRDLMSMIACLAEIPADDGEARRSLFTAFLQALVRHDNDVDAPLFSRKH
;
A
#
# COMPACT_ATOMS: atom_id res chain seq x y z
N MET A 1 -5.50 -10.24 -23.39
CA MET A 1 -4.91 -11.14 -22.38
C MET A 1 -5.17 -10.50 -21.03
N ARG A 2 -5.84 -11.18 -20.08
CA ARG A 2 -5.91 -10.68 -18.70
C ARG A 2 -4.53 -10.92 -18.09
N GLY A 3 -3.77 -9.86 -17.85
CA GLY A 3 -2.47 -9.94 -17.18
C GLY A 3 -2.70 -10.12 -15.69
N GLU A 4 -2.14 -11.18 -15.13
CA GLU A 4 -2.08 -11.39 -13.67
C GLU A 4 -1.23 -10.25 -13.07
N ILE A 5 -1.74 -9.60 -12.02
CA ILE A 5 -0.96 -8.60 -11.29
C ILE A 5 0.01 -9.36 -10.40
N ASP A 6 1.32 -9.18 -10.62
CA ASP A 6 2.32 -9.74 -9.72
C ASP A 6 2.26 -8.97 -8.40
N MET A 7 1.90 -9.68 -7.34
CA MET A 7 1.65 -9.06 -6.06
C MET A 7 2.94 -8.96 -5.25
N PRO A 8 3.28 -7.76 -4.76
CA PRO A 8 4.48 -7.55 -3.96
C PRO A 8 4.46 -8.31 -2.63
N LYS A 9 5.67 -8.52 -2.11
CA LYS A 9 5.95 -9.13 -0.81
C LYS A 9 7.05 -8.34 -0.14
N TRP A 10 7.04 -8.34 1.19
CA TRP A 10 8.14 -7.82 1.98
C TRP A 10 9.27 -8.86 2.03
N ASP A 11 10.49 -8.47 1.62
CA ASP A 11 11.66 -9.37 1.57
C ASP A 11 12.93 -8.65 2.04
N PHE A 12 12.93 -8.21 3.30
CA PHE A 12 14.05 -7.52 3.93
C PHE A 12 14.43 -8.19 5.26
N GLU A 13 15.44 -9.06 5.22
CA GLU A 13 15.87 -9.93 6.35
C GLU A 13 16.24 -9.16 7.63
N ASP A 14 16.70 -7.92 7.49
CA ASP A 14 17.21 -7.10 8.60
C ASP A 14 16.19 -6.10 9.15
N CYS A 15 14.93 -6.15 8.72
CA CYS A 15 13.88 -5.25 9.20
C CYS A 15 13.51 -5.50 10.67
N ASP A 16 13.02 -4.46 11.34
CA ASP A 16 12.34 -4.60 12.63
C ASP A 16 11.17 -5.60 12.55
N PRO A 17 11.04 -6.56 13.49
CA PRO A 17 10.00 -7.60 13.42
C PRO A 17 8.56 -7.08 13.43
N LEU A 18 8.29 -5.95 14.09
CA LEU A 18 6.97 -5.32 14.07
C LEU A 18 6.66 -4.80 12.66
N MET A 19 7.64 -4.15 12.03
CA MET A 19 7.50 -3.59 10.69
C MET A 19 7.37 -4.67 9.62
N GLU A 20 8.17 -5.73 9.72
CA GLU A 20 8.02 -6.90 8.86
C GLU A 20 6.60 -7.51 8.99
N ALA A 21 6.07 -7.61 10.20
CA ALA A 21 4.73 -8.15 10.44
C ALA A 21 3.63 -7.25 9.82
N GLU A 22 3.77 -5.93 9.94
CA GLU A 22 2.82 -4.96 9.39
C GLU A 22 2.77 -4.99 7.86
N HIS A 23 3.93 -4.97 7.19
CA HIS A 23 4.03 -5.07 5.73
C HIS A 23 3.48 -6.42 5.23
N ASN A 24 3.88 -7.53 5.85
CA ASN A 24 3.36 -8.84 5.49
C ASN A 24 1.85 -8.94 5.65
N ARG A 25 1.27 -8.24 6.63
CA ARG A 25 -0.18 -8.20 6.84
C ARG A 25 -0.86 -7.34 5.79
N LEU A 26 -0.28 -6.20 5.42
CA LEU A 26 -0.76 -5.33 4.35
C LEU A 26 -0.77 -6.08 3.01
N TYR A 27 0.35 -6.70 2.60
CA TYR A 27 0.44 -7.47 1.37
C TYR A 27 -0.55 -8.63 1.31
N ARG A 28 -0.71 -9.38 2.42
CA ARG A 28 -1.73 -10.43 2.50
C ARG A 28 -3.15 -9.91 2.33
N MET A 29 -3.46 -8.71 2.81
CA MET A 29 -4.78 -8.10 2.61
C MET A 29 -4.96 -7.66 1.16
N MET A 30 -3.97 -6.99 0.56
CA MET A 30 -4.03 -6.57 -0.84
C MET A 30 -4.23 -7.75 -1.78
N ASN A 31 -3.54 -8.87 -1.56
CA ASN A 31 -3.73 -10.10 -2.35
C ASN A 31 -5.16 -10.64 -2.31
N ARG A 32 -5.87 -10.45 -1.20
CA ARG A 32 -7.27 -10.89 -1.06
C ARG A 32 -8.25 -9.92 -1.69
N LEU A 33 -7.91 -8.62 -1.71
CA LEU A 33 -8.79 -7.57 -2.19
C LEU A 33 -8.61 -7.33 -3.71
N GLU A 34 -7.44 -7.60 -4.28
CA GLU A 34 -7.13 -7.36 -5.70
C GLU A 34 -8.19 -7.90 -6.65
N PRO A 35 -8.64 -9.18 -6.57
CA PRO A 35 -9.61 -9.69 -7.53
C PRO A 35 -10.97 -8.98 -7.40
N VAL A 36 -11.34 -8.56 -6.19
CA VAL A 36 -12.59 -7.83 -5.94
C VAL A 36 -12.49 -6.41 -6.46
N ILE A 37 -11.35 -5.75 -6.25
CA ILE A 37 -11.10 -4.38 -6.70
C ILE A 37 -11.04 -4.35 -8.22
N VAL A 38 -10.34 -5.27 -8.86
CA VAL A 38 -10.02 -5.19 -10.29
C VAL A 38 -11.10 -5.84 -11.15
N GLU A 39 -11.66 -6.96 -10.72
CA GLU A 39 -12.58 -7.78 -11.53
C GLU A 39 -14.02 -7.76 -11.00
N GLY A 40 -14.26 -7.11 -9.86
CA GLY A 40 -15.59 -7.05 -9.27
C GLY A 40 -16.55 -6.18 -10.08
N ASP A 41 -17.68 -6.76 -10.49
CA ASP A 41 -18.75 -6.03 -11.20
C ASP A 41 -19.78 -5.39 -10.24
N SER A 42 -19.69 -5.72 -8.95
CA SER A 42 -20.61 -5.22 -7.92
C SER A 42 -20.05 -3.97 -7.27
N ALA A 43 -20.63 -2.81 -7.60
CA ALA A 43 -20.22 -1.50 -7.08
C ALA A 43 -20.08 -1.48 -5.55
N SER A 44 -21.03 -2.07 -4.82
CA SER A 44 -20.97 -2.12 -3.35
C SER A 44 -19.84 -3.02 -2.83
N LYS A 45 -19.51 -4.12 -3.52
CA LYS A 45 -18.38 -4.97 -3.14
C LYS A 45 -17.05 -4.31 -3.43
N VAL A 46 -16.92 -3.68 -4.60
CA VAL A 46 -15.71 -2.93 -5.00
C VAL A 46 -15.46 -1.78 -4.03
N ALA A 47 -16.46 -0.93 -3.78
CA ALA A 47 -16.34 0.20 -2.85
C ALA A 47 -15.95 -0.26 -1.44
N ARG A 48 -16.55 -1.34 -0.94
CA ARG A 48 -16.18 -1.91 0.36
C ARG A 48 -14.76 -2.46 0.38
N ALA A 49 -14.30 -3.12 -0.68
CA ALA A 49 -12.93 -3.63 -0.77
C ALA A 49 -11.91 -2.48 -0.77
N ILE A 50 -12.16 -1.42 -1.54
CA ILE A 50 -11.29 -0.23 -1.58
C ILE A 50 -11.28 0.46 -0.21
N HIS A 51 -12.43 0.60 0.45
CA HIS A 51 -12.51 1.18 1.78
C HIS A 51 -11.71 0.37 2.81
N MET A 52 -11.82 -0.95 2.81
CA MET A 52 -11.02 -1.82 3.70
C MET A 52 -9.52 -1.66 3.47
N LEU A 53 -9.09 -1.51 2.21
CA LEU A 53 -7.69 -1.25 1.88
C LEU A 53 -7.25 0.13 2.41
N GLN A 54 -8.08 1.16 2.22
CA GLN A 54 -7.82 2.51 2.69
C GLN A 54 -7.64 2.57 4.20
N GLU A 55 -8.53 1.92 4.97
CA GLU A 55 -8.41 1.84 6.44
C GLU A 55 -7.11 1.15 6.85
N ARG A 56 -6.79 0.01 6.21
CA ARG A 56 -5.58 -0.73 6.54
C ARG A 56 -4.29 0.04 6.26
N LEU A 57 -4.24 0.78 5.14
CA LEU A 57 -3.11 1.65 4.81
C LEU A 57 -2.98 2.80 5.80
N ALA A 58 -4.09 3.45 6.16
CA ALA A 58 -4.08 4.52 7.15
C ALA A 58 -3.54 4.03 8.51
N ASP A 59 -3.98 2.86 8.97
CA ASP A 59 -3.48 2.26 10.22
C ASP A 59 -1.99 1.93 10.13
N HIS A 60 -1.55 1.36 9.00
CA HIS A 60 -0.14 1.00 8.77
C HIS A 60 0.77 2.23 8.77
N PHE A 61 0.43 3.25 7.98
CA PHE A 61 1.16 4.52 7.91
C PHE A 61 1.17 5.25 9.25
N HIS A 62 0.09 5.17 10.02
CA HIS A 62 0.06 5.74 11.36
C HIS A 62 1.07 5.06 12.30
N VAL A 63 1.16 3.72 12.27
CA VAL A 63 2.16 2.97 13.05
C VAL A 63 3.58 3.39 12.67
N GLU A 64 3.88 3.52 11.38
CA GLU A 64 5.20 3.97 10.89
C GLU A 64 5.53 5.38 11.36
N GLU A 65 4.60 6.30 11.20
CA GLU A 65 4.75 7.70 11.62
C GLU A 65 4.93 7.86 13.14
N GLU A 66 4.34 6.98 13.94
CA GLU A 66 4.50 6.94 15.40
C GLU A 66 5.82 6.32 15.84
N LEU A 67 6.27 5.25 15.17
CA LEU A 67 7.53 4.58 15.49
C LEU A 67 8.74 5.44 15.13
N PHE A 68 8.62 6.29 14.10
CA PHE A 68 9.74 7.07 13.56
C PHE A 68 9.87 8.50 14.12
N VAL A 69 9.73 8.65 15.45
CA VAL A 69 9.94 9.93 16.15
C VAL A 69 11.42 10.35 16.21
N THR A 70 12.36 9.40 16.13
CA THR A 70 13.81 9.62 16.33
C THR A 70 14.61 9.86 15.06
N ALA A 71 13.99 9.76 13.89
CA ALA A 71 14.64 9.98 12.61
C ALA A 71 14.97 11.45 12.35
N ASP A 72 15.88 11.69 11.39
CA ASP A 72 16.10 13.04 10.92
C ASP A 72 14.82 13.59 10.25
N TRP A 73 14.66 14.90 10.34
CA TRP A 73 13.47 15.60 9.87
C TRP A 73 13.20 15.37 8.38
N ALA A 74 14.25 15.27 7.54
CA ALA A 74 14.07 15.15 6.10
C ALA A 74 13.51 13.78 5.71
N SER A 75 14.02 12.71 6.32
CA SER A 75 13.50 11.35 6.11
C SER A 75 12.04 11.24 6.55
N ARG A 76 11.69 11.81 7.71
CA ARG A 76 10.30 11.83 8.18
C ARG A 76 9.35 12.58 7.24
N GLN A 77 9.78 13.72 6.69
CA GLN A 77 8.94 14.48 5.75
C GLN A 77 8.74 13.74 4.43
N THR A 78 9.76 13.01 3.96
CA THR A 78 9.65 12.16 2.77
C THR A 78 8.60 11.06 3.00
N MET A 79 8.70 10.32 4.10
CA MET A 79 7.75 9.26 4.46
C MET A 79 6.30 9.78 4.51
N ILE A 80 6.05 10.86 5.26
CA ILE A 80 4.70 11.46 5.38
C ILE A 80 4.15 11.94 4.02
N ARG A 81 5.00 12.47 3.14
CA ARG A 81 4.58 12.89 1.80
C ARG A 81 4.18 11.66 0.98
N ASP A 82 5.02 10.63 0.98
CA ASP A 82 4.78 9.42 0.20
C ASP A 82 3.50 8.70 0.68
N HIS A 83 3.24 8.65 2.00
CA HIS A 83 1.98 8.14 2.55
C HIS A 83 0.76 8.90 2.01
N ARG A 84 0.82 10.23 1.96
CA ARG A 84 -0.28 11.06 1.43
C ARG A 84 -0.51 10.82 -0.06
N ASP A 85 0.57 10.68 -0.82
CA ASP A 85 0.48 10.40 -2.26
C ASP A 85 -0.14 9.02 -2.49
N LEU A 86 0.28 7.99 -1.74
CA LEU A 86 -0.28 6.64 -1.79
C LEU A 86 -1.77 6.63 -1.40
N MET A 87 -2.15 7.34 -0.33
CA MET A 87 -3.56 7.48 0.07
C MET A 87 -4.40 8.21 -0.99
N SER A 88 -3.81 9.19 -1.68
CA SER A 88 -4.49 9.88 -2.77
C SER A 88 -4.74 8.96 -3.97
N MET A 89 -3.84 8.03 -4.27
CA MET A 89 -4.05 7.02 -5.31
C MET A 89 -5.23 6.09 -4.97
N ILE A 90 -5.36 5.69 -3.71
CA ILE A 90 -6.49 4.87 -3.24
C ILE A 90 -7.81 5.65 -3.28
N ALA A 91 -7.80 6.93 -2.92
CA ALA A 91 -8.97 7.79 -3.08
C ALA A 91 -9.39 7.89 -4.54
N CYS A 92 -8.45 8.10 -5.47
CA CYS A 92 -8.72 8.09 -6.91
C CYS A 92 -9.29 6.75 -7.38
N LEU A 93 -8.81 5.62 -6.83
CA LEU A 93 -9.32 4.28 -7.14
C LEU A 93 -10.79 4.11 -6.73
N ALA A 94 -11.20 4.73 -5.62
CA ALA A 94 -12.59 4.70 -5.14
C ALA A 94 -13.57 5.43 -6.06
N GLU A 95 -13.10 6.42 -6.83
CA GLU A 95 -13.90 7.20 -7.78
C GLU A 95 -14.09 6.51 -9.13
N ILE A 96 -13.37 5.41 -9.41
CA ILE A 96 -13.49 4.69 -10.67
C ILE A 96 -14.81 3.88 -10.69
N PRO A 97 -15.67 4.04 -11.71
CA PRO A 97 -16.91 3.29 -11.85
C PRO A 97 -16.68 1.78 -11.80
N ALA A 98 -17.60 1.02 -11.19
CA ALA A 98 -17.46 -0.43 -10.96
C ALA A 98 -17.42 -1.28 -12.23
N ASP A 99 -17.88 -0.77 -13.36
CA ASP A 99 -17.80 -1.43 -14.67
C ASP A 99 -16.48 -1.15 -15.40
N ASP A 100 -15.67 -0.18 -14.95
CA ASP A 100 -14.37 0.14 -15.53
C ASP A 100 -13.21 -0.62 -14.84
N GLY A 101 -13.22 -1.94 -15.00
CA GLY A 101 -12.18 -2.81 -14.44
C GLY A 101 -10.77 -2.57 -15.02
N GLU A 102 -10.67 -2.03 -16.23
CA GLU A 102 -9.38 -1.72 -16.87
C GLU A 102 -8.72 -0.52 -16.19
N ALA A 103 -9.46 0.58 -15.97
CA ALA A 103 -8.92 1.73 -15.24
C ALA A 103 -8.55 1.36 -13.80
N ARG A 104 -9.37 0.55 -13.11
CA ARG A 104 -9.02 0.04 -11.77
C ARG A 104 -7.76 -0.80 -11.78
N ARG A 105 -7.60 -1.72 -12.75
CA ARG A 105 -6.37 -2.52 -12.89
C ARG A 105 -5.15 -1.63 -13.08
N SER A 106 -5.26 -0.64 -13.97
CA SER A 106 -4.16 0.27 -14.29
C SER A 106 -3.73 1.07 -13.07
N LEU A 107 -4.67 1.71 -12.37
CA LEU A 107 -4.37 2.51 -11.19
C LEU A 107 -3.90 1.65 -10.00
N PHE A 108 -4.51 0.48 -9.78
CA PHE A 108 -4.07 -0.44 -8.72
C PHE A 108 -2.65 -0.95 -8.97
N THR A 109 -2.29 -1.26 -10.21
CA THR A 109 -0.92 -1.61 -10.59
C THR A 109 0.05 -0.46 -10.32
N ALA A 110 -0.32 0.77 -10.70
CA ALA A 110 0.50 1.95 -10.45
C ALA A 110 0.69 2.21 -8.94
N PHE A 111 -0.36 2.00 -8.15
CA PHE A 111 -0.32 2.08 -6.70
C PHE A 111 0.66 1.05 -6.10
N LEU A 112 0.57 -0.22 -6.51
CA LEU A 112 1.51 -1.26 -6.04
C LEU A 112 2.96 -0.92 -6.38
N GLN A 113 3.21 -0.39 -7.58
CA GLN A 113 4.56 0.06 -7.97
C GLN A 113 5.05 1.24 -7.13
N ALA A 114 4.17 2.16 -6.74
CA ALA A 114 4.51 3.27 -5.86
C ALA A 114 4.80 2.79 -4.43
N LEU A 115 3.99 1.87 -3.92
CA LEU A 115 4.19 1.27 -2.60
C LEU A 115 5.51 0.51 -2.55
N VAL A 116 5.80 -0.35 -3.52
CA VAL A 116 7.09 -1.07 -3.58
C VAL A 116 8.29 -0.11 -3.61
N ARG A 117 8.19 1.02 -4.30
CA ARG A 117 9.26 2.03 -4.27
C ARG A 117 9.41 2.65 -2.88
N HIS A 118 8.30 2.98 -2.24
CA HIS A 118 8.30 3.49 -0.87
C HIS A 118 8.95 2.48 0.11
N ASP A 119 8.51 1.22 0.08
CA ASP A 119 9.09 0.15 0.90
C ASP A 119 10.61 0.02 0.71
N ASN A 120 11.10 0.09 -0.54
CA ASN A 120 12.52 -0.06 -0.85
C ASN A 120 13.37 1.17 -0.51
N ASP A 121 12.87 2.36 -0.85
CA ASP A 121 13.65 3.61 -0.83
C ASP A 121 13.51 4.34 0.52
N VAL A 122 12.45 4.06 1.28
CA VAL A 122 12.08 4.74 2.51
C VAL A 122 12.02 3.75 3.68
N ASP A 123 11.09 2.80 3.67
CA ASP A 123 10.84 1.98 4.87
C ASP A 123 11.98 1.03 5.20
N ALA A 124 12.48 0.27 4.22
CA ALA A 124 13.55 -0.69 4.48
C ALA A 124 14.82 -0.01 5.03
N PRO A 125 15.30 1.13 4.50
CA PRO A 125 16.38 1.91 5.10
C PRO A 125 16.06 2.39 6.52
N LEU A 126 14.86 2.91 6.75
CA LEU A 126 14.47 3.50 8.04
C LEU A 126 14.33 2.42 9.12
N PHE A 127 13.63 1.33 8.83
CA PHE A 127 13.34 0.26 9.80
C PHE A 127 14.40 -0.85 9.81
N SER A 128 15.56 -0.64 9.20
CA SER A 128 16.68 -1.58 9.27
C SER A 128 17.27 -1.64 10.68
N ARG A 129 17.57 -2.84 11.16
CA ARG A 129 18.28 -3.06 12.43
C ARG A 129 19.80 -2.85 12.34
N LYS A 130 20.33 -2.48 11.18
CA LYS A 130 21.80 -2.33 10.94
C LYS A 130 22.39 -0.99 11.36
N HIS A 131 21.61 -0.13 12.02
CA HIS A 131 22.04 1.21 12.46
C HIS A 131 22.58 1.22 13.89
#